data_AF-A0A920GIK4-F1
#
_entry.id   AF-A0A920GIK4-F1
#
_cell.length_a   1.000
_cell.length_b   1.000
_cell.length_c   1.000
_cell.angle_alpha   90.00
_cell.angle_beta   90.00
_cell.angle_gamma   90.00
#
_symmetry.space_group_name_H-M   'P 1'
#
loop_
_entity.id
_entity.type
_entity.pdbx_description
1 polymer ?
#
loop_
_entity_poly.entity_id
_entity_poly.type
_entity_poly.pdbx_seq_one_letter_code
_entity_poly.pdbx_strand_id
1 'polypeptide(L)'
;MKIKAGMPNNQTLLIRNAKVVNEGQIKTLDLFVEGAFISKIAPQIDNESDVEINAMGKLLLPGLIDDQVHFREPGLTHKGTIETESRAAVAGGITTFFEMPNTNPKRPSWSEFQNKIEIAKTSSWANFGFMFGGTNDNLNEVLAVDPNLCLE
;
A
#
# COMPACT_ATOMS: atom_id res chain seq x y z
N MET A 1 5.39 -9.47 -1.82
CA MET A 1 4.42 -8.39 -1.54
C MET A 1 4.17 -8.36 -0.04
N LYS A 2 4.34 -7.22 0.63
CA LYS A 2 4.07 -7.06 2.07
C LYS A 2 2.59 -6.69 2.24
N ILE A 3 1.84 -7.52 2.96
CA ILE A 3 0.43 -7.25 3.29
C ILE A 3 0.43 -6.37 4.55
N LYS A 4 0.03 -5.10 4.40
CA LYS A 4 -0.09 -4.16 5.53
C LYS A 4 -1.44 -4.23 6.24
N ALA A 5 -2.37 -5.05 5.75
CA ALA A 5 -3.71 -5.17 6.28
C ALA A 5 -3.73 -5.95 7.60
N GLY A 6 -3.47 -5.27 8.72
CA GLY A 6 -3.98 -5.60 10.07
C GLY A 6 -3.63 -6.96 10.68
N MET A 7 -2.89 -7.83 10.00
CA MET A 7 -2.50 -9.14 10.53
C MET A 7 -1.32 -8.97 11.49
N PRO A 8 -1.41 -9.48 12.73
CA PRO A 8 -0.27 -9.55 13.64
C PRO A 8 0.91 -10.28 12.97
N ASN A 9 2.14 -9.91 13.31
CA ASN A 9 3.37 -10.45 12.69
C ASN A 9 3.50 -11.99 12.74
N ASN A 10 2.69 -12.69 13.52
CA ASN A 10 2.70 -14.15 13.67
C ASN A 10 1.41 -14.84 13.19
N GLN A 11 0.45 -14.12 12.59
CA GLN A 11 -0.79 -14.72 12.13
C GLN A 11 -0.61 -15.36 10.75
N THR A 12 -1.23 -16.52 10.56
CA THR A 12 -1.27 -17.25 9.29
C THR A 12 -2.64 -17.17 8.64
N LEU A 13 -2.66 -17.02 7.31
CA LEU A 13 -3.87 -16.95 6.50
C LEU A 13 -3.78 -17.91 5.34
N LEU A 14 -4.83 -18.71 5.15
CA LEU A 14 -5.00 -19.57 3.99
C LEU A 14 -6.21 -19.13 3.17
N ILE A 15 -5.95 -18.73 1.92
CA ILE A 15 -6.99 -18.45 0.93
C ILE A 15 -7.11 -19.66 0.02
N ARG A 16 -8.27 -20.32 0.02
CA ARG A 16 -8.51 -21.55 -0.74
C ARG A 16 -9.28 -21.32 -2.03
N ASN A 17 -9.01 -22.18 -3.02
CA ASN A 17 -9.80 -22.30 -4.26
C ASN A 17 -9.97 -20.99 -5.04
N ALA A 18 -9.02 -20.07 -4.91
CA ALA A 18 -9.07 -18.78 -5.58
C ALA A 18 -8.66 -18.93 -7.04
N LYS A 19 -9.30 -18.18 -7.94
CA LYS A 19 -8.76 -17.95 -9.28
C LYS A 19 -7.66 -16.90 -9.19
N VAL A 20 -6.43 -17.35 -8.96
CA VAL A 20 -5.25 -16.50 -8.82
C VAL A 20 -4.86 -15.95 -10.18
N VAL A 21 -4.87 -14.63 -10.31
CA VAL A 21 -4.41 -13.89 -11.49
C VAL A 21 -2.99 -13.42 -11.24
N ASN A 22 -2.02 -13.93 -12.00
CA ASN A 22 -0.64 -13.47 -11.91
C ASN A 22 0.05 -13.59 -13.27
N GLU A 23 0.75 -12.53 -13.69
CA GLU A 23 1.62 -12.54 -14.88
C GLU A 23 0.94 -13.09 -16.14
N GLY A 24 -0.29 -12.64 -16.41
CA GLY A 24 -1.07 -13.04 -17.60
C GLY A 24 -1.70 -14.42 -17.52
N GLN A 25 -1.59 -15.12 -16.39
CA GLN A 25 -2.19 -16.43 -16.17
C GLN A 25 -3.30 -16.35 -15.12
N ILE A 26 -4.31 -17.24 -15.28
CA ILE A 26 -5.35 -17.46 -14.29
C ILE A 26 -5.37 -18.94 -13.95
N LYS A 27 -5.13 -19.29 -12.69
CA LYS A 27 -5.12 -20.66 -12.19
C LYS A 27 -5.92 -20.76 -10.91
N THR A 28 -6.67 -21.84 -10.72
CA THR A 28 -7.30 -22.14 -9.43
C THR A 28 -6.26 -22.72 -8.49
N LEU A 29 -5.92 -21.98 -7.43
CA LEU A 29 -4.86 -22.32 -6.48
C LEU A 29 -5.26 -21.90 -5.06
N ASP A 30 -4.54 -22.45 -4.08
CA ASP A 30 -4.51 -21.98 -2.70
C ASP A 30 -3.30 -21.03 -2.51
N LEU A 31 -3.45 -20.06 -1.62
CA LEU A 31 -2.40 -19.10 -1.23
C LEU A 31 -2.28 -19.05 0.29
N PHE A 32 -1.08 -19.28 0.80
CA PHE A 32 -0.75 -19.24 2.22
C PHE A 32 0.11 -18.01 2.52
N VAL A 33 -0.26 -17.29 3.57
CA VAL A 33 0.41 -16.09 4.08
C VAL A 33 0.87 -16.37 5.49
N GLU A 34 2.12 -16.01 5.78
CA GLU A 34 2.69 -16.02 7.13
C GLU A 34 3.12 -14.59 7.49
N GLY A 35 2.48 -14.04 8.52
CA GLY A 35 2.65 -12.64 8.91
C GLY A 35 2.33 -11.70 7.74
N ALA A 36 3.34 -10.96 7.28
CA ALA A 36 3.17 -9.98 6.21
C ALA A 36 3.49 -10.52 4.80
N PHE A 37 3.93 -11.77 4.65
CA PHE A 37 4.45 -12.29 3.40
C PHE A 37 3.68 -13.52 2.90
N ILE A 38 3.54 -13.61 1.58
CA ILE A 38 3.08 -14.84 0.92
C ILE A 38 4.20 -15.86 1.05
N SER A 39 3.92 -16.98 1.72
CA SER A 39 4.90 -18.05 1.94
C SER A 39 4.75 -19.20 0.95
N LYS A 40 3.53 -19.45 0.45
CA LYS A 40 3.27 -20.55 -0.50
C LYS A 40 2.09 -20.26 -1.43
N ILE A 41 2.22 -20.68 -2.68
CA ILE A 41 1.13 -20.74 -3.67
C ILE A 41 1.18 -22.10 -4.34
N ALA A 42 0.10 -22.87 -4.28
CA ALA A 42 0.05 -24.23 -4.83
C ALA A 42 -1.39 -24.66 -5.17
N PRO A 43 -1.61 -25.70 -6.00
CA PRO A 43 -2.95 -26.18 -6.32
C PRO A 43 -3.78 -26.61 -5.10
N GLN A 44 -3.12 -27.10 -4.06
CA GLN A 44 -3.71 -27.46 -2.77
C GLN A 44 -2.65 -27.25 -1.68
N ILE A 45 -3.07 -26.70 -0.55
CA ILE A 45 -2.22 -26.50 0.63
C ILE A 45 -2.89 -27.15 1.86
N ASP A 46 -2.20 -28.13 2.46
CA ASP A 46 -2.71 -28.87 3.63
C ASP A 46 -2.26 -28.28 4.98
N ASN A 47 -1.65 -27.09 4.98
CA ASN A 47 -1.25 -26.39 6.20
C ASN A 47 -2.48 -25.97 7.02
N GLU A 48 -2.40 -26.09 8.34
CA GLU A 48 -3.30 -25.39 9.25
C GLU A 48 -3.02 -23.88 9.22
N SER A 49 -4.06 -23.07 9.43
CA SER A 49 -3.98 -21.61 9.42
C SER A 49 -4.84 -21.03 10.53
N ASP A 50 -4.45 -19.90 11.10
CA ASP A 50 -5.27 -19.18 12.09
C ASP A 50 -6.56 -18.65 11.47
N VAL A 51 -6.49 -18.24 10.20
CA VAL A 51 -7.62 -17.74 9.43
C VAL A 51 -7.69 -18.45 8.09
N GLU A 52 -8.87 -18.96 7.74
CA GLU A 52 -9.12 -19.58 6.45
C GLU A 52 -10.23 -18.84 5.69
N ILE A 53 -10.01 -18.58 4.40
CA ILE A 53 -10.98 -17.95 3.51
C ILE A 53 -11.22 -18.86 2.30
N ASN A 54 -12.46 -19.31 2.11
CA ASN A 54 -12.85 -19.99 0.88
C ASN A 54 -13.21 -18.96 -0.22
N ALA A 55 -12.34 -18.83 -1.22
CA ALA A 55 -12.47 -17.90 -2.32
C ALA A 55 -12.98 -18.57 -3.62
N MET A 56 -13.69 -19.70 -3.50
CA MET A 56 -14.26 -20.41 -4.66
C MET A 56 -15.06 -19.47 -5.56
N GLY A 57 -14.70 -19.46 -6.85
CA GLY A 57 -15.34 -18.62 -7.87
C GLY A 57 -14.96 -17.14 -7.81
N LYS A 58 -14.09 -16.72 -6.88
CA LYS A 58 -13.58 -15.35 -6.79
C LYS A 58 -12.21 -15.24 -7.46
N LEU A 59 -11.90 -14.05 -7.96
CA LEU A 59 -10.56 -13.70 -8.43
C LEU A 59 -9.71 -13.26 -7.24
N LEU A 60 -8.48 -13.73 -7.18
CA LEU A 60 -7.44 -13.22 -6.28
C LEU A 60 -6.39 -12.52 -7.13
N LEU A 61 -6.24 -11.22 -6.93
CA LEU A 61 -5.29 -10.38 -7.64
C LEU A 61 -4.21 -9.89 -6.67
N PRO A 62 -2.99 -9.59 -7.15
CA PRO A 62 -2.09 -8.70 -6.43
C PRO A 62 -2.82 -7.40 -6.13
N GLY A 63 -2.63 -6.87 -4.92
CA GLY A 63 -3.19 -5.58 -4.56
C GLY A 63 -2.69 -4.50 -5.52
N LEU A 64 -3.58 -3.59 -5.91
CA LEU A 64 -3.25 -2.57 -6.91
C LEU A 64 -2.28 -1.54 -6.32
N ILE A 65 -1.44 -0.99 -7.21
CA ILE A 65 -0.53 0.11 -6.93
C ILE A 65 -1.01 1.31 -7.73
N ASP A 66 -1.40 2.37 -7.05
CA ASP A 66 -1.86 3.63 -7.64
C ASP A 66 -0.73 4.66 -7.58
N ASP A 67 -0.14 5.00 -8.72
CA ASP A 67 1.03 5.88 -8.79
C ASP A 67 0.68 7.38 -8.71
N GLN A 68 -0.61 7.74 -8.67
CA GLN A 68 -1.04 9.12 -8.68
C GLN A 68 -2.32 9.37 -7.88
N VAL A 69 -2.14 9.76 -6.62
CA VAL A 69 -3.25 10.22 -5.76
C VAL A 69 -3.01 11.62 -5.18
N HIS A 70 -4.08 12.21 -4.66
CA HIS A 70 -4.05 13.49 -3.96
C HIS A 70 -4.92 13.47 -2.71
N PHE A 71 -4.35 13.08 -1.57
CA PHE A 71 -5.10 12.91 -0.31
C PHE A 71 -5.22 14.20 0.51
N ARG A 72 -4.56 15.29 0.07
CA ARG A 72 -4.83 16.67 0.52
C ARG A 72 -4.40 16.96 1.97
N GLU A 73 -3.58 16.09 2.55
CA GLU A 73 -3.04 16.26 3.89
C GLU A 73 -1.51 16.33 3.84
N PRO A 74 -0.88 17.37 4.43
CA PRO A 74 -1.46 18.39 5.31
C PRO A 74 -2.14 19.58 4.60
N GLY A 75 -2.93 20.33 5.38
CA GLY A 75 -3.37 21.70 5.08
C GLY A 75 -4.60 21.87 4.20
N LEU A 76 -5.10 20.82 3.54
CA LEU A 76 -6.34 20.85 2.74
C LEU A 76 -7.35 19.77 3.18
N THR A 77 -7.32 19.41 4.46
CA THR A 77 -8.00 18.24 5.05
C THR A 77 -9.54 18.28 4.99
N HIS A 78 -10.13 19.45 4.75
CA HIS A 78 -11.57 19.57 4.47
C HIS A 78 -12.00 18.84 3.18
N LYS A 79 -11.05 18.45 2.33
CA LYS A 79 -11.30 17.69 1.08
C LYS A 79 -11.07 16.18 1.23
N GLY A 80 -10.29 15.76 2.21
CA GLY A 80 -9.80 14.40 2.38
C GLY A 80 -8.57 14.38 3.30
N THR A 81 -8.32 13.25 3.93
CA THR A 81 -7.17 12.98 4.80
C THR A 81 -6.49 11.69 4.38
N ILE A 82 -5.23 11.47 4.75
CA ILE A 82 -4.54 10.20 4.46
C ILE A 82 -5.34 9.02 5.05
N GLU A 83 -5.94 9.17 6.24
CA GLU A 83 -6.80 8.15 6.83
C GLU A 83 -8.03 7.84 5.97
N THR A 84 -8.81 8.86 5.62
CA THR A 84 -10.10 8.67 4.93
C THR A 84 -9.91 8.13 3.52
N GLU A 85 -8.95 8.70 2.78
CA GLU A 85 -8.69 8.33 1.40
C GLU A 85 -7.95 6.98 1.28
N SER A 86 -7.05 6.65 2.22
CA SER A 86 -6.42 5.31 2.21
C SER A 86 -7.40 4.19 2.57
N ARG A 87 -8.41 4.45 3.42
CA ARG A 87 -9.52 3.51 3.64
C ARG A 87 -10.34 3.29 2.37
N ALA A 88 -10.62 4.36 1.62
CA ALA A 88 -11.29 4.26 0.33
C ALA A 88 -10.44 3.45 -0.67
N ALA A 89 -9.13 3.68 -0.70
CA ALA A 89 -8.19 2.94 -1.54
C ALA A 89 -8.23 1.43 -1.26
N VAL A 90 -8.13 1.02 0.01
CA VAL A 90 -8.19 -0.40 0.41
C VAL A 90 -9.55 -1.02 0.06
N ALA A 91 -10.65 -0.29 0.24
CA ALA A 91 -11.99 -0.76 -0.15
C ALA A 91 -12.11 -0.99 -1.68
N GLY A 92 -11.35 -0.25 -2.49
CA GLY A 92 -11.24 -0.42 -3.94
C GLY A 92 -10.21 -1.46 -4.39
N GLY A 93 -9.48 -2.09 -3.47
CA GLY A 93 -8.42 -3.07 -3.79
C GLY A 93 -7.04 -2.45 -4.06
N ILE A 94 -6.86 -1.15 -3.80
CA ILE A 94 -5.56 -0.49 -3.82
C ILE A 94 -4.86 -0.74 -2.49
N THR A 95 -3.65 -1.28 -2.57
CA THR A 95 -2.85 -1.64 -1.38
C THR A 95 -1.58 -0.79 -1.24
N THR A 96 -1.21 -0.06 -2.29
CA THR A 96 -0.09 0.87 -2.29
C THR A 96 -0.48 2.10 -3.10
N PHE A 97 -0.18 3.30 -2.60
CA PHE A 97 -0.39 4.54 -3.35
C PHE A 97 0.85 5.44 -3.33
N PHE A 98 0.97 6.31 -4.33
CA PHE A 98 1.94 7.40 -4.38
C PHE A 98 1.23 8.74 -4.42
N GLU A 99 1.35 9.52 -3.34
CA GLU A 99 0.69 10.82 -3.24
C GLU A 99 1.57 11.94 -3.81
N MET A 100 0.93 12.80 -4.61
CA MET A 100 1.57 13.94 -5.26
C MET A 100 1.84 15.10 -4.28
N PRO A 101 2.84 15.97 -4.56
CA PRO A 101 3.34 16.97 -3.61
C PRO A 101 2.52 18.27 -3.50
N ASN A 102 1.29 18.30 -4.03
CA ASN A 102 0.47 19.52 -4.13
C ASN A 102 -0.45 19.75 -2.91
N THR A 103 0.04 19.44 -1.71
CA THR A 103 -0.59 19.76 -0.42
C THR A 103 -0.31 21.19 0.00
N ASN A 104 -0.72 21.58 1.21
CA ASN A 104 -0.41 22.90 1.76
C ASN A 104 0.37 22.75 3.09
N PRO A 105 1.63 23.18 3.17
CA PRO A 105 2.41 23.96 2.20
C PRO A 105 2.73 23.23 0.87
N LYS A 106 2.89 24.02 -0.20
CA LYS A 106 3.18 23.54 -1.58
C LYS A 106 4.66 23.34 -1.88
N ARG A 107 5.56 23.85 -1.02
CA ARG A 107 7.01 23.85 -1.21
C ARG A 107 7.60 22.85 -0.21
N PRO A 108 7.68 21.54 -0.54
CA PRO A 108 8.08 20.52 0.40
C PRO A 108 9.55 20.71 0.77
N SER A 109 9.81 21.41 1.87
CA SER A 109 11.10 21.25 2.55
C SER A 109 11.22 19.81 3.04
N TRP A 110 12.44 19.36 3.31
CA TRP A 110 12.65 18.03 3.90
C TRP A 110 11.85 17.80 5.18
N SER A 111 11.72 18.83 6.02
CA SER A 111 10.92 18.76 7.24
C SER A 111 9.44 18.50 6.95
N GLU A 112 8.89 19.08 5.89
CA GLU A 112 7.49 18.90 5.50
C GLU A 112 7.24 17.52 4.90
N PHE A 113 8.19 17.03 4.10
CA PHE A 113 8.15 15.67 3.57
C PHE A 113 8.18 14.62 4.69
N GLN A 114 9.08 14.78 5.67
CA GLN A 114 9.14 13.91 6.85
C GLN A 114 7.87 13.99 7.70
N ASN A 115 7.32 15.19 7.92
CA ASN A 115 6.05 15.33 8.63
C ASN A 115 4.91 14.55 7.94
N LYS A 116 4.86 14.56 6.61
CA LYS A 116 3.87 13.80 5.85
C LYS A 116 4.03 12.28 6.03
N ILE A 117 5.28 11.79 6.05
CA ILE A 117 5.58 10.39 6.34
C ILE A 117 5.07 10.01 7.73
N GLU A 118 5.31 10.82 8.75
CA GLU A 118 4.87 10.53 10.12
C GLU A 118 3.34 10.52 10.26
N ILE A 119 2.64 11.42 9.58
CA ILE A 119 1.16 11.37 9.48
C ILE A 119 0.72 10.05 8.85
N ALA A 120 1.34 9.64 7.75
CA ALA A 120 0.96 8.43 7.04
C ALA A 120 1.26 7.14 7.82
N LYS A 121 2.39 7.09 8.55
CA LYS A 121 2.74 5.97 9.44
C LYS A 121 1.66 5.70 10.49
N THR A 122 1.02 6.76 10.98
CA THR A 122 0.03 6.67 12.07
C THR A 122 -1.41 6.54 11.59
N SER A 123 -1.72 6.99 10.36
CA SER A 123 -3.10 7.10 9.88
C SER A 123 -3.42 6.28 8.62
N SER A 124 -2.42 5.84 7.86
CA SER A 124 -2.66 5.18 6.57
C SER A 124 -3.04 3.71 6.73
N TRP A 125 -4.06 3.30 5.98
CA TRP A 125 -4.53 1.91 5.89
C TRP A 125 -3.88 1.12 4.75
N ALA A 126 -3.08 1.77 3.91
CA ALA A 126 -2.37 1.17 2.78
C ALA A 126 -0.85 1.42 2.90
N ASN A 127 -0.06 0.74 2.07
CA ASN A 127 1.33 1.12 1.86
C ASN A 127 1.36 2.49 1.17
N PHE A 128 2.36 3.31 1.45
CA PHE A 128 2.42 4.66 0.93
C PHE A 128 3.79 5.01 0.39
N GLY A 129 3.79 5.88 -0.60
CA GLY A 129 4.93 6.63 -1.10
C GLY A 129 4.54 8.07 -1.35
N PHE A 130 5.54 8.96 -1.39
CA PHE A 130 5.33 10.38 -1.63
C PHE A 130 6.26 10.84 -2.73
N MET A 131 5.69 11.49 -3.75
CA MET A 131 6.47 12.14 -4.79
C MET A 131 7.09 13.41 -4.21
N PHE A 132 8.39 13.62 -4.44
CA PHE A 132 9.06 14.86 -4.03
C PHE A 132 8.82 15.97 -5.07
N GLY A 133 8.40 17.15 -4.60
CA GLY A 133 8.01 18.25 -5.48
C GLY A 133 9.18 19.10 -5.94
N GLY A 134 9.35 19.24 -7.26
CA GLY A 134 10.23 20.24 -7.85
C GLY A 134 9.52 21.59 -8.04
N THR A 135 10.21 22.68 -7.70
CA THR A 135 9.77 24.07 -7.88
C THR A 135 10.91 24.88 -8.51
N ASN A 136 10.63 26.13 -8.91
CA ASN A 136 11.65 27.01 -9.51
C ASN A 136 12.86 27.28 -8.60
N ASP A 137 12.71 27.12 -7.28
CA ASP A 137 13.68 27.62 -6.30
C ASP A 137 14.23 26.54 -5.34
N ASN A 138 13.91 25.26 -5.51
CA ASN A 138 14.29 24.19 -4.55
C ASN A 138 15.19 23.09 -5.14
N LEU A 139 15.98 23.39 -6.16
CA LEU A 139 16.90 22.43 -6.79
C LEU A 139 17.81 21.71 -5.77
N ASN A 140 18.36 22.45 -4.79
CA ASN A 140 19.23 21.86 -3.77
C ASN A 140 18.51 20.84 -2.89
N GLU A 141 17.20 21.01 -2.64
CA GLU A 141 16.42 20.03 -1.89
C GLU A 141 16.18 18.76 -2.72
N VAL A 142 15.84 18.93 -3.99
CA VAL A 142 15.64 17.81 -4.93
C VAL A 142 16.91 16.98 -5.08
N LEU A 143 18.08 17.62 -5.22
CA LEU A 143 19.36 16.92 -5.32
C LEU A 143 19.78 16.22 -4.02
N ALA A 144 19.24 16.65 -2.88
CA ALA A 144 19.52 16.02 -1.59
C ALA A 144 18.66 14.78 -1.33
N VAL A 145 17.64 14.50 -2.16
CA VAL A 145 16.79 13.30 -2.05
C VAL A 145 17.63 12.05 -2.23
N ASP A 146 17.66 11.19 -1.21
CA ASP A 146 18.24 9.85 -1.32
C ASP A 146 17.39 9.04 -2.32
N PRO A 147 17.95 8.63 -3.46
CA PRO A 147 17.22 7.84 -4.45
C PRO A 147 16.84 6.44 -3.92
N ASN A 148 17.43 6.01 -2.80
CA ASN A 148 17.12 4.74 -2.14
C ASN A 148 16.09 4.88 -1.02
N LEU A 149 15.54 6.07 -0.77
CA LEU A 149 14.48 6.26 0.20
C LEU A 149 13.21 5.53 -0.27
N CYS A 150 13.08 4.28 0.17
CA CYS A 150 12.03 3.35 -0.25
C CYS A 150 10.77 3.43 0.63
N LEU A 151 9.68 2.88 0.08
CA LEU A 151 8.34 2.75 0.65
C LEU A 151 8.32 2.06 2.02
N GLU A 152 7.40 2.46 2.92
CA GLU A 152 7.16 1.84 4.24
C GLU A 152 5.81 1.10 4.40
#